data_AF-A0A3B0XD05-F1
#
_entry.id   AF-A0A3B0XD05-F1
#
_cell.length_a   1.000
_cell.length_b   1.000
_cell.length_c   1.000
_cell.angle_alpha   90.00
_cell.angle_beta   90.00
_cell.angle_gamma   90.00
#
_symmetry.space_group_name_H-M   'P 1'
#
loop_
_entity.id
_entity.type
_entity.pdbx_description
1 polymer ?
#
loop_
_entity_poly.entity_id
_entity_poly.type
_entity_poly.pdbx_seq_one_letter_code
_entity_poly.pdbx_strand_id
1 'polypeptide(L)'
;MWLQKEFSLPAKKRGFHLVTHEIVSLLSELNNVEIGLLHLFIKHTSASLSINENADPDVRRDLESHFNNFVPENAAYYLHTLEGSDDMPAHIK
;
A
#
# COMPACT_ATOMS: atom_id res chain seq x y z
N MET A 1 6.24 26.49 6.31
CA MET A 1 6.87 25.53 7.24
C MET A 1 6.80 24.16 6.60
N TRP A 2 7.89 23.39 6.58
CA TRP A 2 7.92 22.02 6.05
C TRP A 2 8.22 21.07 7.21
N LEU A 3 7.37 20.07 7.39
CA LEU A 3 7.53 19.04 8.42
C LEU A 3 7.78 17.71 7.70
N GLN A 4 8.74 16.94 8.20
CA GLN A 4 9.06 15.62 7.69
C GLN A 4 9.17 14.65 8.86
N LYS A 5 8.50 13.50 8.74
CA LYS A 5 8.48 12.46 9.76
C LYS A 5 8.58 11.10 9.08
N GLU A 6 9.46 10.26 9.58
CA GLU A 6 9.55 8.85 9.20
C GLU A 6 8.88 8.00 10.29
N PHE A 7 8.05 7.06 9.89
CA PHE A 7 7.39 6.10 10.78
C PHE A 7 7.18 4.78 10.03
N SER A 8 6.92 3.72 10.79
CA SER A 8 6.68 2.38 10.26
C SER A 8 5.26 1.93 10.55
N LEU A 9 4.66 1.23 9.59
CA LEU A 9 3.41 0.50 9.78
C LEU A 9 3.72 -0.98 10.09
N PRO A 10 2.90 -1.67 10.91
CA PRO A 10 2.99 -3.11 11.11
C PRO A 10 2.83 -3.86 9.79
N ALA A 11 3.57 -4.95 9.64
CA ALA A 11 3.44 -5.84 8.50
C ALA A 11 2.00 -6.36 8.37
N LYS A 12 1.47 -6.33 7.15
CA LYS A 12 0.18 -6.92 6.79
C LYS A 12 0.43 -8.10 5.86
N LYS A 13 -0.50 -9.05 5.86
CA LYS A 13 -0.52 -10.11 4.84
C LYS A 13 -0.81 -9.50 3.47
N ARG A 14 -0.52 -10.21 2.38
CA ARG A 14 -0.90 -9.83 1.02
C ARG A 14 -2.38 -9.41 0.95
N GLY A 15 -2.68 -8.32 0.25
CA GLY A 15 -4.03 -7.80 0.05
C GLY A 15 -4.14 -6.29 0.25
N PHE A 16 -5.37 -5.77 0.19
CA PHE A 16 -5.66 -4.34 0.38
C PHE A 16 -6.07 -4.07 1.84
N HIS A 17 -5.39 -3.12 2.48
CA HIS A 17 -5.60 -2.78 3.90
C HIS A 17 -5.92 -1.31 4.06
N LEU A 18 -6.87 -1.00 4.94
CA LEU A 18 -7.11 0.37 5.38
C LEU A 18 -6.04 0.77 6.39
N VAL A 19 -5.29 1.82 6.07
CA VAL A 19 -4.21 2.35 6.91
C VAL A 19 -4.43 3.80 7.33
N THR A 20 -5.55 4.42 6.94
CA THR A 20 -5.83 5.84 7.20
C THR A 20 -5.75 6.20 8.68
N HIS A 21 -6.45 5.45 9.55
CA HIS A 21 -6.44 5.72 10.99
C HIS A 21 -5.05 5.57 11.61
N GLU A 22 -4.30 4.57 11.16
CA GLU A 22 -2.95 4.30 11.65
C GLU A 22 -1.99 5.43 11.25
N ILE A 23 -1.99 5.82 9.98
CA ILE A 23 -1.19 6.94 9.47
C ILE A 23 -1.55 8.25 10.19
N VAL A 24 -2.83 8.58 10.32
CA VAL A 24 -3.27 9.82 11.00
C VAL A 24 -2.86 9.81 12.47
N SER A 25 -2.95 8.67 13.16
CA SER A 25 -2.51 8.55 14.56
C SER A 25 -1.01 8.80 14.75
N LEU A 26 -0.19 8.44 13.76
CA LEU A 26 1.26 8.62 13.76
C LEU A 26 1.68 10.04 13.32
N LEU A 27 0.78 10.80 12.69
CA LEU A 27 1.00 12.15 12.18
C LEU A 27 0.24 13.20 13.02
N SER A 28 0.49 13.23 14.34
CA SER A 28 -0.11 14.18 15.29
C SER A 28 0.07 15.66 14.90
N GLU A 29 1.10 15.96 14.12
CA GLU A 29 1.43 17.30 13.61
C GLU A 29 0.35 17.86 12.67
N LEU A 30 -0.46 16.99 12.05
CA LEU A 30 -1.59 17.39 11.20
C LEU A 30 -2.60 18.25 11.96
N ASN A 31 -2.74 18.07 13.27
CA ASN A 31 -3.66 18.86 14.10
C ASN A 31 -3.30 20.36 14.15
N ASN A 32 -2.07 20.72 13.80
CA ASN A 32 -1.58 22.11 13.79
C ASN A 32 -1.59 22.74 12.38
N VAL A 33 -2.14 22.04 11.38
CA VAL A 33 -2.16 22.48 9.98
C VAL A 33 -3.61 22.60 9.53
N GLU A 34 -4.07 23.82 9.29
CA GLU A 34 -5.41 24.07 8.75
C GLU A 34 -5.48 23.81 7.24
N ILE A 35 -4.46 24.26 6.50
CA ILE A 35 -4.35 24.11 5.05
C ILE A 35 -2.90 23.73 4.70
N GLY A 36 -2.72 22.68 3.91
CA GLY A 36 -1.41 22.22 3.49
C GLY A 36 -1.45 21.09 2.47
N LEU A 37 -0.27 20.57 2.13
CA LEU A 37 -0.09 19.43 1.25
C LEU A 37 0.63 18.32 2.01
N LEU A 38 0.04 17.13 2.03
CA LEU A 38 0.63 15.93 2.64
C LEU A 38 1.24 15.06 1.55
N HIS A 39 2.55 14.83 1.63
CA HIS A 39 3.24 13.84 0.82
C HIS A 39 3.47 12.57 1.64
N LEU A 40 2.89 11.45 1.20
CA LEU A 40 3.17 10.13 1.77
C LEU A 40 4.04 9.35 0.79
N PHE A 41 5.24 8.99 1.23
CA PHE A 41 6.19 8.20 0.45
C PHE A 41 6.44 6.87 1.13
N ILE A 42 6.18 5.77 0.44
CA ILE A 42 6.47 4.43 0.93
C ILE A 42 7.89 4.03 0.52
N LYS A 43 8.72 3.67 1.50
CA LYS A 43 10.11 3.21 1.29
C LYS A 43 10.16 1.70 1.09
N HIS A 44 9.32 1.18 0.20
CA HIS A 44 9.21 -0.25 -0.12
C HIS A 44 9.00 -0.44 -1.62
N THR A 45 9.55 -1.52 -2.18
CA THR A 45 9.53 -1.79 -3.63
C THR A 45 8.44 -2.78 -4.05
N SER A 46 7.83 -3.48 -3.09
CA SER A 46 6.77 -4.48 -3.29
C SER A 46 5.49 -4.15 -2.52
N ALA A 47 5.30 -2.86 -2.20
CA ALA A 47 4.08 -2.36 -1.58
C ALA A 47 3.79 -0.92 -2.05
N SER A 48 2.50 -0.58 -2.13
CA SER A 48 2.02 0.69 -2.68
C SER A 48 0.99 1.33 -1.74
N LEU A 49 0.88 2.66 -1.80
CA LEU A 49 -0.20 3.42 -1.19
C LEU A 49 -1.19 3.82 -2.28
N SER A 50 -2.49 3.60 -2.04
CA SER A 50 -3.55 4.00 -2.96
C SER A 50 -4.66 4.74 -2.21
N ILE A 51 -5.41 5.56 -2.94
CA ILE A 51 -6.61 6.24 -2.46
C ILE A 51 -7.76 5.68 -3.28
N ASN A 52 -8.77 5.14 -2.61
CA ASN A 52 -9.93 4.52 -3.25
C ASN A 52 -11.16 4.63 -2.33
N GLU A 53 -12.31 4.19 -2.84
CA GLU A 53 -13.55 4.08 -2.08
C GLU A 53 -13.40 3.14 -0.86
N ASN A 54 -14.02 3.53 0.26
CA ASN A 54 -14.09 2.74 1.48
C ASN A 54 -15.51 2.64 2.05
N ALA A 55 -16.54 2.89 1.25
CA ALA A 55 -17.93 2.70 1.68
C ALA A 55 -18.32 1.21 1.63
N ASP A 56 -17.89 0.51 0.58
CA ASP A 56 -18.14 -0.92 0.39
C ASP A 56 -16.86 -1.75 0.63
N PRO A 57 -16.85 -2.71 1.58
CA PRO A 57 -15.72 -3.60 1.78
C PRO A 57 -15.40 -4.50 0.58
N ASP A 58 -16.35 -4.73 -0.33
CA ASP A 58 -16.16 -5.57 -1.52
C ASP A 58 -15.19 -4.93 -2.53
N VAL A 59 -15.07 -3.60 -2.56
CA VAL A 59 -14.08 -2.90 -3.41
C VAL A 59 -12.66 -3.42 -3.16
N ARG A 60 -12.28 -3.67 -1.90
CA ARG A 60 -10.95 -4.20 -1.57
C ARG A 60 -10.78 -5.66 -2.02
N ARG A 61 -11.85 -6.46 -1.94
CA ARG A 61 -11.84 -7.85 -2.38
C ARG A 61 -11.77 -7.96 -3.89
N ASP A 62 -12.50 -7.11 -4.60
CA ASP A 62 -12.49 -7.03 -6.06
C ASP A 62 -11.15 -6.55 -6.59
N LEU A 63 -10.56 -5.52 -5.98
CA LEU A 63 -9.20 -5.08 -6.30
C LEU A 63 -8.18 -6.20 -6.09
N GLU A 64 -8.24 -6.89 -4.94
CA GLU A 64 -7.34 -8.01 -4.67
C GLU A 64 -7.51 -9.14 -5.71
N SER A 65 -8.76 -9.50 -6.02
CA SER A 65 -9.10 -10.56 -6.98
C SER A 65 -8.65 -10.19 -8.40
N HIS A 66 -8.89 -8.94 -8.82
CA HIS A 66 -8.47 -8.45 -10.12
C HIS A 66 -6.94 -8.40 -10.24
N PHE A 67 -6.24 -7.94 -9.22
CA PHE A 67 -4.77 -7.90 -9.22
C PHE A 67 -4.16 -9.30 -9.31
N ASN A 68 -4.79 -10.32 -8.70
CA ASN A 68 -4.35 -11.70 -8.84
C ASN A 68 -4.61 -12.30 -10.22
N ASN A 69 -5.62 -11.81 -10.93
CA ASN A 69 -5.85 -12.22 -12.32
C ASN A 69 -4.88 -11.50 -13.27
N PHE A 70 -4.73 -10.19 -13.10
CA PHE A 70 -3.89 -9.35 -13.97
C PHE A 70 -2.40 -9.64 -13.82
N VAL A 71 -1.95 -9.92 -12.59
CA VAL A 71 -0.55 -10.20 -12.26
C VAL A 71 -0.52 -11.46 -11.37
N PRO A 72 -0.67 -12.65 -11.98
CA PRO A 72 -0.80 -13.91 -11.27
C PRO A 72 0.55 -14.38 -10.72
N GLU A 73 0.55 -14.98 -9.54
CA GLU A 73 1.74 -15.66 -9.03
C GLU A 73 2.13 -16.85 -9.92
N ASN A 74 3.42 -17.21 -9.93
CA ASN A 74 3.96 -18.37 -10.68
C ASN A 74 3.74 -18.32 -12.20
N ALA A 75 3.58 -17.14 -12.80
CA ALA A 75 3.55 -17.04 -14.26
C ALA A 75 4.89 -17.55 -14.84
N ALA A 76 4.82 -18.46 -15.82
CA ALA A 76 6.00 -19.17 -16.33
C ALA A 76 7.09 -18.28 -16.94
N TYR A 77 6.77 -17.03 -17.27
CA TYR A 77 7.69 -16.05 -17.82
C TYR A 77 8.35 -15.15 -16.76
N TYR A 78 7.97 -15.26 -15.48
CA TYR A 78 8.64 -14.52 -14.42
C TYR A 78 9.99 -15.15 -14.10
N LEU A 79 11.04 -14.33 -14.17
CA LEU A 79 12.41 -14.73 -13.86
C LEU A 79 12.84 -14.29 -12.44
N HIS A 80 12.20 -13.25 -11.90
CA HIS A 80 12.48 -12.72 -10.57
C HIS A 80 11.61 -13.45 -9.53
N THR A 81 12.15 -14.52 -8.96
CA THR A 81 11.45 -15.45 -8.07
C THR A 81 12.32 -15.85 -6.87
N LEU A 82 13.33 -15.03 -6.55
CA LEU A 82 14.30 -15.35 -5.51
C LEU A 82 13.66 -15.29 -4.11
N GLU A 83 12.66 -14.43 -3.92
CA GLU A 83 11.99 -14.22 -2.63
C GLU A 83 10.68 -15.02 -2.49
N GLY A 84 10.21 -15.69 -3.55
CA GLY A 84 8.97 -16.47 -3.54
C GLY A 84 8.18 -16.39 -4.84
N SER A 85 6.98 -16.99 -4.83
CA SER A 85 6.05 -16.96 -5.97
C SER A 85 5.44 -15.57 -6.23
N ASP A 86 5.47 -14.71 -5.22
CA ASP A 86 4.93 -13.36 -5.19
C ASP A 86 5.97 -12.26 -5.42
N ASP A 87 7.25 -12.59 -5.54
CA ASP A 87 8.39 -11.68 -5.72
C ASP A 87 8.17 -10.70 -6.89
N MET A 88 8.24 -11.18 -8.15
CA MET A 88 7.93 -10.34 -9.32
C MET A 88 6.50 -9.76 -9.31
N PRO A 89 5.44 -10.53 -8.98
CA PRO A 89 4.09 -9.97 -8.90
C PRO A 89 3.97 -8.75 -7.99
N ALA A 90 4.61 -8.75 -6.82
CA ALA A 90 4.51 -7.66 -5.86
C ALA A 90 5.23 -6.39 -6.33
N HIS A 91 6.23 -6.52 -7.20
CA HIS A 91 6.89 -5.38 -7.85
C HIS A 91 6.07 -4.74 -8.98
N ILE A 92 5.13 -5.47 -9.60
CA ILE A 92 4.27 -4.96 -10.68
C ILE A 92 3.01 -4.27 -10.12
N LYS A 93 2.53 -4.73 -8.96
CA LYS A 93 1.30 -4.28 -8.30
C LYS A 93 1.49 -2.99 -7.49
#